data_AF-A0A8T3SUH5-F1
#
_entry.id   AF-A0A8T3SUH5-F1
#
_cell.length_a   1.000
_cell.length_b   1.000
_cell.length_c   1.000
_cell.angle_alpha   90.00
_cell.angle_beta   90.00
_cell.angle_gamma   90.00
#
_symmetry.space_group_name_H-M   'P 1'
#
loop_
_entity.id
_entity.type
_entity.pdbx_description
1 polymer ?
#
loop_
_entity_poly.entity_id
_entity_poly.type
_entity_poly.pdbx_seq_one_letter_code
_entity_poly.pdbx_strand_id
1 'polypeptide(L)'
;MAGICAGLMGASGAAEAATTRAVTLNWVPNAQPVIGYEVHYGKTAAPTRMRLLANPTNLNLAAPSVHFNVIRDLGALPGQEVCFRVKAYSNTGKSAFSDAVCTVI
;
A
#
# COMPACT_ATOMS: atom_id res chain seq x y z
N MET A 1 -8.06 15.44 -5.51
CA MET A 1 -7.17 14.38 -6.02
C MET A 1 -6.61 13.65 -4.81
N ALA A 2 -6.90 12.35 -4.63
CA ALA A 2 -6.42 11.60 -3.48
C ALA A 2 -4.97 11.18 -3.75
N GLY A 3 -4.02 11.78 -3.03
CA GLY A 3 -2.60 11.40 -3.09
C GLY A 3 -2.35 10.19 -2.20
N ILE A 4 -1.73 9.16 -2.75
CA ILE A 4 -1.13 8.08 -1.94
C ILE A 4 0.30 8.51 -1.64
N CYS A 5 0.70 8.43 -0.38
CA CYS A 5 2.10 8.62 0.01
C CYS A 5 2.69 7.26 0.36
N ALA A 6 3.75 6.85 -0.35
CA ALA A 6 4.56 5.69 -0.03
C ALA A 6 5.82 6.14 0.71
N GLY A 7 5.93 5.76 1.98
CA GLY A 7 7.11 6.04 2.80
C GLY A 7 7.89 4.76 3.10
N LEU A 8 9.22 4.81 2.96
CA LEU A 8 10.12 3.81 3.52
C LEU A 8 10.43 4.22 4.97
N MET A 9 10.06 3.42 5.95
CA MET A 9 10.57 3.60 7.31
C MET A 9 11.95 2.95 7.39
N GLY A 10 13.00 3.78 7.36
CA GLY A 10 14.37 3.37 7.67
C GLY A 10 14.62 3.51 9.17
N ALA A 11 14.92 2.41 9.86
CA ALA A 11 15.35 2.43 11.25
C ALA A 11 16.81 2.94 11.35
N SER A 12 17.03 4.02 12.09
CA SER A 12 18.36 4.51 12.46
C SER A 12 18.75 3.98 13.84
N GLY A 13 19.65 2.99 13.92
CA GLY A 13 20.21 2.45 15.17
C GLY A 13 20.89 1.11 14.97
N ALA A 14 22.01 0.87 15.67
CA ALA A 14 23.04 -0.15 15.43
C ALA A 14 22.58 -1.61 15.22
N ALA A 15 23.29 -2.29 14.31
CA ALA A 15 23.49 -3.74 14.14
C ALA A 15 22.29 -4.67 14.47
N GLU A 16 21.31 -4.74 13.57
CA GLU A 16 20.31 -5.82 13.54
C GLU A 16 20.45 -6.60 12.22
N ALA A 17 20.56 -7.93 12.32
CA ALA A 17 20.73 -8.81 11.17
C ALA A 17 19.56 -8.68 10.17
N ALA A 18 19.89 -8.42 8.91
CA ALA A 18 19.05 -8.52 7.70
C ALA A 18 17.73 -7.71 7.65
N THR A 19 17.83 -6.46 7.16
CA THR A 19 17.07 -5.93 6.00
C THR A 19 15.53 -6.05 5.95
N THR A 20 14.82 -5.85 7.06
CA THR A 20 13.35 -5.76 7.02
C THR A 20 12.88 -4.39 6.52
N ARG A 21 13.17 -4.05 5.25
CA ARG A 21 12.62 -2.82 4.66
C ARG A 21 11.12 -2.97 4.54
N ALA A 22 10.40 -2.01 5.10
CA ALA A 22 8.95 -1.94 5.02
C ALA A 22 8.55 -0.67 4.29
N VAL A 23 7.57 -0.81 3.41
CA VAL A 23 6.89 0.33 2.78
C VAL A 23 5.55 0.49 3.49
N THR A 24 5.32 1.69 4.00
CA THR A 24 4.03 2.09 4.53
C THR A 24 3.32 2.93 3.48
N LEU A 25 2.14 2.49 3.09
CA LEU A 25 1.24 3.26 2.24
C LEU A 25 0.16 3.88 3.11
N ASN A 26 -0.08 5.15 2.90
CA ASN A 26 -1.14 5.92 3.54
C ASN A 26 -1.86 6.71 2.44
N TRP A 27 -3.18 6.78 2.53
CA TRP A 27 -3.99 7.53 1.57
C TRP A 27 -5.14 8.27 2.25
N VAL A 28 -5.67 9.26 1.53
CA VAL A 28 -6.86 9.99 1.96
C VAL A 28 -8.07 9.05 1.88
N PRO A 29 -8.89 8.96 2.94
CA PRO A 29 -10.09 8.13 2.91
C PRO A 29 -11.13 8.65 1.91
N ASN A 30 -11.97 7.75 1.41
CA ASN A 30 -13.10 8.17 0.57
C ASN A 30 -14.16 8.91 1.39
N ALA A 31 -14.78 9.91 0.77
CA ALA A 31 -15.89 10.67 1.35
C ALA A 31 -17.17 9.83 1.53
N GLN A 32 -17.31 8.77 0.74
CA GLN A 32 -18.42 7.81 0.81
C GLN A 32 -18.07 6.68 1.79
N PRO A 33 -19.07 6.06 2.46
CA PRO A 33 -18.83 4.89 3.28
C PRO A 33 -18.34 3.72 2.41
N VAL A 34 -17.17 3.19 2.75
CA VAL A 34 -16.57 2.03 2.09
C VAL A 34 -16.41 0.87 3.06
N ILE A 35 -16.47 -0.35 2.56
CA ILE A 35 -16.24 -1.55 3.40
C ILE A 35 -14.74 -1.75 3.60
N GLY A 36 -13.95 -1.38 2.58
CA GLY A 36 -12.51 -1.53 2.60
C GLY A 36 -11.82 -1.00 1.35
N TYR A 37 -10.55 -1.36 1.23
CA TYR A 37 -9.68 -1.03 0.11
C TYR A 37 -9.01 -2.28 -0.46
N GLU A 38 -8.89 -2.32 -1.79
CA GLU A 38 -8.06 -3.27 -2.52
C GLU A 38 -6.75 -2.56 -2.91
N VAL A 39 -5.65 -2.97 -2.31
CA VAL A 39 -4.32 -2.42 -2.60
C VAL A 39 -3.63 -3.33 -3.59
N HIS A 40 -3.37 -2.83 -4.79
CA HIS A 40 -2.64 -3.56 -5.82
C HIS A 40 -1.18 -3.09 -5.83
N TYR A 41 -0.24 -4.05 -5.94
CA TYR A 41 1.19 -3.79 -5.84
C TYR A 41 2.02 -4.71 -6.74
N GLY A 42 3.16 -4.21 -7.24
CA GLY A 42 4.00 -4.96 -8.18
C GLY A 42 5.09 -4.11 -8.81
N LYS A 43 5.94 -4.72 -9.62
CA LYS A 43 7.10 -4.06 -10.26
C LYS A 43 6.75 -3.24 -11.51
N THR A 44 5.47 -3.04 -11.78
CA THR A 44 4.95 -2.32 -12.94
C THR A 44 3.78 -1.45 -12.51
N ALA A 45 3.49 -0.39 -13.27
CA ALA A 45 2.37 0.53 -13.01
C ALA A 45 0.97 -0.15 -13.06
N ALA A 46 0.87 -1.35 -13.63
CA ALA A 46 -0.35 -2.16 -13.67
C ALA A 46 -0.18 -3.45 -12.84
N PRO A 47 -0.07 -3.35 -11.50
CA PRO A 47 0.18 -4.50 -10.67
C PRO A 47 -0.98 -5.50 -10.67
N THR A 48 -0.64 -6.79 -10.73
CA THR A 48 -1.60 -7.91 -10.70
C THR A 48 -1.82 -8.48 -9.30
N ARG A 49 -0.85 -8.36 -8.40
CA ARG A 49 -1.02 -8.77 -7.00
C ARG A 49 -1.89 -7.75 -6.27
N MET A 50 -2.73 -8.24 -5.38
CA MET A 50 -3.61 -7.41 -4.56
C MET A 50 -3.72 -7.93 -3.14
N ARG A 51 -3.89 -7.00 -2.19
CA ARG A 51 -4.22 -7.27 -0.80
C ARG A 51 -5.55 -6.60 -0.48
N LEU A 52 -6.49 -7.40 0.01
CA LEU A 52 -7.76 -6.91 0.49
C LEU A 52 -7.62 -6.40 1.92
N LEU A 53 -8.08 -5.19 2.16
CA LEU A 53 -8.10 -4.56 3.48
C LEU A 53 -9.56 -4.22 3.80
N ALA A 54 -10.09 -4.78 4.88
CA ALA A 54 -11.46 -4.56 5.32
C ALA A 54 -11.46 -3.95 6.73
N ASN A 55 -12.41 -3.04 6.97
CA ASN A 55 -12.68 -2.50 8.30
C ASN A 55 -13.61 -3.42 9.10
N PRO A 56 -13.43 -3.56 10.43
CA PRO A 56 -12.32 -3.07 11.25
C PRO A 56 -11.13 -4.03 11.35
N THR A 57 -11.16 -5.15 10.61
CA THR A 57 -10.22 -6.26 10.81
C THR A 57 -8.76 -5.86 10.61
N ASN A 58 -8.45 -5.09 9.56
CA ASN A 58 -7.06 -4.77 9.20
C ASN A 58 -6.90 -3.35 8.65
N LEU A 59 -7.86 -2.46 8.93
CA LEU A 59 -7.92 -1.16 8.28
C LEU A 59 -8.78 -0.17 9.04
N ASN A 60 -8.26 1.03 9.26
CA ASN A 60 -9.03 2.18 9.73
C ASN A 60 -9.57 2.98 8.53
N LEU A 61 -10.89 3.10 8.39
CA LEU A 61 -11.49 3.86 7.28
C LEU A 61 -11.31 5.37 7.40
N ALA A 62 -11.07 5.90 8.60
CA ALA A 62 -10.84 7.32 8.82
C ALA A 62 -9.38 7.72 8.54
N ALA A 63 -8.45 6.77 8.65
CA ALA A 63 -7.03 6.97 8.36
C ALA A 63 -6.43 5.67 7.80
N PRO A 64 -6.67 5.38 6.50
CA PRO A 64 -6.31 4.09 5.94
C PRO A 64 -4.81 4.02 5.68
N SER A 65 -4.20 2.96 6.23
CA SER A 65 -2.78 2.66 6.09
C SER A 65 -2.55 1.16 5.98
N VAL A 66 -1.45 0.78 5.32
CA VAL A 66 -1.02 -0.62 5.20
C VAL A 66 0.50 -0.68 5.14
N HIS A 67 1.03 -1.75 5.73
CA HIS A 67 2.45 -2.04 5.75
C HIS A 67 2.75 -3.24 4.85
N PHE A 68 3.71 -3.06 3.95
CA PHE A 68 4.26 -4.12 3.10
C PHE A 68 5.70 -4.36 3.47
N ASN A 69 6.05 -5.63 3.68
CA ASN A 69 7.42 -6.05 3.72
C ASN A 69 7.95 -6.15 2.29
N VAL A 70 9.02 -5.43 2.01
CA VAL A 70 9.62 -5.35 0.68
C VAL A 70 10.03 -6.71 0.13
N ILE A 71 10.64 -7.54 0.96
CA ILE A 71 11.23 -8.80 0.52
C ILE A 71 10.16 -9.89 0.52
N ARG A 72 9.40 -10.00 1.62
CA ARG A 72 8.40 -11.05 1.81
C ARG A 72 7.12 -10.82 1.02
N ASP A 73 6.60 -9.60 1.00
CA ASP A 73 5.31 -9.31 0.35
C ASP A 73 5.51 -8.88 -1.11
N LEU A 74 6.51 -8.04 -1.38
CA LEU A 74 6.75 -7.50 -2.73
C LEU A 74 7.74 -8.32 -3.56
N GLY A 75 8.58 -9.16 -2.92
CA GLY A 75 9.67 -9.87 -3.62
C GLY A 75 10.63 -8.90 -4.32
N ALA A 76 10.78 -7.70 -3.77
CA ALA A 76 11.61 -6.64 -4.31
C ALA A 76 12.96 -6.60 -3.60
N LEU A 77 13.99 -6.29 -4.37
CA LEU A 77 15.35 -6.10 -3.87
C LEU A 77 15.65 -4.60 -3.77
N PRO A 78 16.65 -4.20 -2.96
CA PRO A 78 17.12 -2.82 -2.98
C PRO A 78 17.46 -2.31 -4.38
N GLY A 79 16.98 -1.11 -4.68
CA GLY A 79 17.13 -0.47 -5.99
C GLY A 79 16.08 -0.89 -7.03
N GLN A 80 15.12 -1.74 -6.68
CA GLN A 80 13.99 -2.08 -7.57
C GLN A 80 12.83 -1.12 -7.38
N GLU A 81 12.20 -0.72 -8.47
CA GLU A 81 10.96 0.05 -8.42
C GLU A 81 9.76 -0.87 -8.12
N VAL A 82 8.87 -0.40 -7.23
CA VAL A 82 7.59 -1.02 -6.96
C VAL A 82 6.50 0.04 -7.02
N CYS A 83 5.44 -0.27 -7.76
CA CYS A 83 4.27 0.57 -7.92
C CYS A 83 3.08 0.03 -7.13
N PHE A 84 2.30 0.97 -6.61
CA PHE A 84 1.15 0.73 -5.77
C PHE A 84 -0.04 1.52 -6.28
N ARG A 85 -1.22 0.91 -6.29
CA ARG A 85 -2.49 1.59 -6.58
C ARG A 85 -3.58 1.04 -5.66
N VAL A 86 -4.52 1.88 -5.28
CA VAL A 86 -5.61 1.53 -4.38
C VAL A 86 -6.93 1.77 -5.07
N LYS A 87 -7.91 0.92 -4.80
CA LYS A 87 -9.32 1.23 -5.06
C LYS A 87 -10.14 0.88 -3.84
N ALA A 88 -11.22 1.60 -3.61
CA ALA A 88 -12.17 1.26 -2.56
C ALA A 88 -13.23 0.29 -3.07
N TYR A 89 -13.79 -0.49 -2.15
CA TYR A 89 -14.95 -1.30 -2.43
C TYR A 89 -16.01 -1.12 -1.33
N SER A 90 -17.25 -1.03 -1.78
CA SER A 90 -18.46 -0.86 -0.98
C SER A 90 -19.50 -1.89 -1.40
N ASN A 91 -20.61 -1.98 -0.65
CA ASN A 91 -21.72 -2.85 -1.01
C ASN A 91 -22.41 -2.45 -2.33
N THR A 92 -22.24 -1.19 -2.73
CA THR A 92 -22.76 -0.61 -3.98
C THR A 92 -21.86 -0.83 -5.19
N GLY A 93 -20.62 -1.31 -4.99
CA GLY A 93 -19.64 -1.51 -6.06
C GLY A 93 -18.23 -1.08 -5.68
N LYS A 94 -17.35 -1.04 -6.68
CA LYS A 94 -15.93 -0.66 -6.53
C LYS A 94 -15.70 0.73 -7.11
N SER A 95 -14.82 1.51 -6.48
CA SER A 95 -14.38 2.79 -7.02
C SER A 95 -13.42 2.60 -8.20
N ALA A 96 -13.17 3.68 -8.94
CA ALA A 96 -12.02 3.74 -9.82
C ALA A 96 -10.71 3.56 -9.03
N PHE A 97 -9.66 3.13 -9.73
CA PHE A 97 -8.31 3.09 -9.17
C PHE A 97 -7.82 4.51 -8.88
N SER A 98 -7.02 4.62 -7.81
CA SER A 98 -6.18 5.78 -7.55
C SER A 98 -5.09 5.92 -8.62
N ASP A 99 -4.41 7.05 -8.57
CA ASP A 99 -3.12 7.20 -9.24
C ASP A 99 -2.13 6.12 -8.76
N ALA A 100 -1.26 5.68 -9.66
CA ALA A 100 -0.27 4.66 -9.35
C ALA A 100 0.99 5.32 -8.80
N VAL A 101 1.32 5.02 -7.55
CA VAL A 101 2.50 5.57 -6.89
C VAL A 101 3.61 4.55 -6.92
N CYS A 102 4.67 4.87 -7.67
CA CYS A 102 5.88 4.08 -7.75
C CYS A 102 6.93 4.64 -6.78
N THR A 103 7.62 3.74 -6.10
CA THR A 103 8.75 4.08 -5.24
C THR A 103 9.86 3.09 -5.49
N VAL A 104 11.08 3.59 -5.52
CA VAL A 104 12.26 2.73 -5.50
C VAL A 104 12.42 2.24 -4.08
N ILE A 105 12.54 0.93 -3.95
CA ILE A 105 12.85 0.32 -2.69
C ILE A 105 14.29 0.65 -2.37
#